data_AF-A0A930LBC8-F1
#
_entry.id   AF-A0A930LBC8-F1
#
_cell.length_a   1.000
_cell.length_b   1.000
_cell.length_c   1.000
_cell.angle_alpha   90.00
_cell.angle_beta   90.00
_cell.angle_gamma   90.00
#
_symmetry.space_group_name_H-M   'P 1'
#
loop_
_entity.id
_entity.type
_entity.pdbx_description
1 polymer ?
#
loop_
_entity_poly.entity_id
_entity_poly.type
_entity_poly.pdbx_seq_one_letter_code
_entity_poly.pdbx_strand_id
1 'polypeptide(L)'
;MTSSPTPPSAQPFPSGTGRYAPSPSGDLHLGNLRTAILAWAMARRGGKPFYLRVEDLDRVRPGAAERQIADLAALGLDWDASPGAPAERIEGSESTEGKEAGVLYQSTRLAAYEQAVAQLREANLVYECFCTRREIQEASSAPHGAPGAYPGTCRELSKAQREERRTQRPPALRLRAECTSYTVQDDFYGTYTGLVDDFVLVRNDGTYAYNLTSVVDDAFVGVEQIVRGDDLLPSAPRQSYLAQLLGLTQPRYAHVPLALNEEGKRLAKRDGAVTLPQLREAGVEIPTILGWIAASIPVYNADGSTHSADVPVPNAAAILERFDPARMASEPWVVRDL
;
A
#
# COMPACT_ATOMS: atom_id res chain seq x y z
N MET A 1 12.67 41.82 12.47
CA MET A 1 11.28 41.72 12.00
C MET A 1 10.79 40.33 12.34
N THR A 2 10.02 40.22 13.42
CA THR A 2 9.47 38.97 13.94
C THR A 2 8.36 38.50 13.01
N SER A 3 8.59 37.39 12.31
CA SER A 3 7.58 36.69 11.52
C SER A 3 6.49 36.20 12.47
N SER A 4 5.27 36.72 12.32
CA SER A 4 4.08 36.21 13.00
C SER A 4 3.71 34.85 12.40
N PRO A 5 3.30 33.86 13.21
CA PRO A 5 2.84 32.58 12.68
C PRO A 5 1.55 32.79 11.88
N THR A 6 1.53 32.30 10.65
CA THR A 6 0.34 32.22 9.80
C THR A 6 -0.74 31.43 10.55
N PRO A 7 -1.99 31.92 10.66
CA PRO A 7 -3.06 31.16 11.28
C PRO A 7 -3.28 29.84 10.51
N PRO A 8 -3.64 28.74 11.20
CA PRO A 8 -3.93 27.48 10.53
C PRO A 8 -5.07 27.69 9.52
N SER A 9 -4.84 27.21 8.29
CA SER A 9 -5.84 27.18 7.23
C SER A 9 -7.14 26.54 7.76
N ALA A 10 -8.25 27.27 7.64
CA ALA A 10 -9.58 26.82 8.04
C ALA A 10 -10.19 25.78 7.08
N GLN A 11 -9.44 25.29 6.09
CA GLN A 11 -9.93 24.25 5.20
C GLN A 11 -9.82 22.87 5.87
N PRO A 12 -10.88 22.04 5.81
CA PRO A 12 -10.82 20.68 6.33
C PRO A 12 -9.74 19.88 5.59
N PHE A 13 -9.01 19.03 6.33
CA PHE A 13 -7.98 18.19 5.74
C PHE A 13 -8.58 17.32 4.61
N PRO A 14 -7.91 17.18 3.46
CA PRO A 14 -8.44 16.42 2.35
C PRO A 14 -8.81 14.97 2.74
N SER A 15 -10.01 14.53 2.41
CA SER A 15 -10.47 13.15 2.61
C SER A 15 -10.97 12.55 1.30
N GLY A 16 -11.09 11.23 1.25
CA GLY A 16 -11.59 10.48 0.10
C GLY A 16 -11.92 9.04 0.48
N THR A 17 -12.62 8.33 -0.39
CA THR A 17 -12.79 6.88 -0.27
C THR A 17 -11.43 6.22 -0.13
N GLY A 18 -11.23 5.48 0.97
CA GLY A 18 -9.95 4.89 1.34
C GLY A 18 -9.97 3.36 1.27
N ARG A 19 -8.79 2.76 1.43
CA ARG A 19 -8.65 1.31 1.60
C ARG A 19 -7.43 0.93 2.42
N TYR A 20 -7.51 -0.22 3.09
CA TYR A 20 -6.33 -0.95 3.54
C TYR A 20 -6.13 -2.20 2.67
N ALA A 21 -4.89 -2.41 2.21
CA ALA A 21 -4.58 -3.42 1.21
C ALA A 21 -3.38 -4.30 1.63
N PRO A 22 -3.52 -5.18 2.65
CA PRO A 22 -2.41 -6.01 3.10
C PRO A 22 -2.19 -7.22 2.18
N SER A 23 -0.92 -7.58 1.98
CA SER A 23 -0.56 -8.90 1.44
C SER A 23 -0.61 -9.96 2.56
N PRO A 24 -1.21 -11.14 2.34
CA PRO A 24 -1.34 -12.19 3.34
C PRO A 24 -0.05 -13.02 3.47
N SER A 25 1.11 -12.37 3.59
CA SER A 25 2.41 -13.02 3.78
C SER A 25 2.70 -13.39 5.26
N GLY A 26 1.75 -13.12 6.14
CA GLY A 26 1.69 -13.51 7.55
C GLY A 26 1.11 -12.38 8.41
N ASP A 27 1.26 -12.48 9.73
CA ASP A 27 0.55 -11.60 10.69
C ASP A 27 0.97 -10.11 10.62
N LEU A 28 0.09 -9.20 11.04
CA LEU A 28 0.35 -7.76 11.01
C LEU A 28 1.20 -7.33 12.22
N HIS A 29 2.28 -6.60 11.97
CA HIS A 29 3.04 -5.95 13.05
C HIS A 29 2.47 -4.56 13.38
N LEU A 30 2.87 -3.96 14.50
CA LEU A 30 2.38 -2.65 14.97
C LEU A 30 2.41 -1.55 13.89
N GLY A 31 3.48 -1.47 13.11
CA GLY A 31 3.55 -0.55 11.97
C GLY A 31 2.46 -0.77 10.90
N ASN A 32 2.10 -2.02 10.61
CA ASN A 32 0.99 -2.32 9.71
C ASN A 32 -0.35 -1.88 10.32
N LEU A 33 -0.59 -2.21 11.60
CA LEU A 33 -1.82 -1.86 12.32
C LEU A 33 -1.99 -0.33 12.43
N ARG A 34 -0.91 0.40 12.73
CA ARG A 34 -0.89 1.87 12.70
C ARG A 34 -1.26 2.42 11.32
N THR A 35 -0.70 1.85 10.26
CA THR A 35 -1.03 2.27 8.88
C THR A 35 -2.50 1.99 8.55
N ALA A 36 -3.04 0.86 8.99
CA ALA A 36 -4.45 0.53 8.82
C ALA A 36 -5.36 1.52 9.55
N ILE A 37 -5.06 1.84 10.82
CA ILE A 37 -5.78 2.83 11.63
C ILE A 37 -5.73 4.22 10.98
N LEU A 38 -4.58 4.65 10.47
CA LEU A 38 -4.45 5.92 9.77
C LEU A 38 -5.27 5.96 8.49
N ALA A 39 -5.20 4.92 7.66
CA ALA A 39 -5.99 4.83 6.43
C ALA A 39 -7.50 4.84 6.73
N TRP A 40 -7.92 4.10 7.76
CA TRP A 40 -9.29 4.04 8.22
C TRP A 40 -9.78 5.38 8.76
N ALA A 41 -9.01 6.00 9.67
CA ALA A 41 -9.37 7.27 10.29
C ALA A 41 -9.46 8.42 9.28
N MET A 42 -8.57 8.44 8.29
CA MET A 42 -8.59 9.43 7.20
C MET A 42 -9.87 9.36 6.37
N ALA A 43 -10.32 8.16 6.02
CA ALA A 43 -11.59 7.96 5.30
C ALA A 43 -12.80 8.28 6.19
N ARG A 44 -12.86 7.68 7.39
CA ARG A 44 -14.00 7.81 8.31
C ARG A 44 -14.21 9.23 8.83
N ARG A 45 -13.13 9.99 9.08
CA ARG A 45 -13.24 11.42 9.45
C ARG A 45 -13.93 12.26 8.37
N GLY A 46 -13.75 11.88 7.11
CA GLY A 46 -14.42 12.50 5.97
C GLY A 46 -15.84 11.99 5.70
N GLY A 47 -16.35 11.05 6.50
CA GLY A 47 -17.59 10.33 6.22
C GLY A 47 -17.52 9.50 4.93
N LYS A 48 -16.32 9.07 4.53
CA LYS A 48 -16.07 8.36 3.27
C LYS A 48 -16.06 6.83 3.50
N PRO A 49 -16.40 6.04 2.45
CA PRO A 49 -16.25 4.60 2.50
C PRO A 49 -14.80 4.18 2.71
N PHE A 50 -14.62 3.03 3.34
CA PHE A 50 -13.33 2.42 3.61
C PHE A 50 -13.39 0.94 3.28
N TYR A 51 -12.51 0.48 2.38
CA TYR A 51 -12.52 -0.88 1.87
C TYR A 51 -11.33 -1.70 2.37
N LEU A 52 -11.50 -3.02 2.39
CA LEU A 52 -10.43 -3.97 2.66
C LEU A 52 -10.15 -4.79 1.40
N ARG A 53 -8.87 -4.83 0.98
CA ARG A 53 -8.41 -5.63 -0.17
C ARG A 53 -7.27 -6.55 0.23
N VAL A 54 -7.39 -7.84 0.02
CA VAL A 54 -6.30 -8.80 0.23
C VAL A 54 -5.48 -8.92 -1.06
N GLU A 55 -4.19 -8.57 -1.00
CA GLU A 55 -3.24 -8.65 -2.12
C GLU A 55 -2.60 -10.05 -2.20
N ASP A 56 -3.41 -11.05 -2.58
CA ASP A 56 -3.12 -12.49 -2.54
C ASP A 56 -2.51 -13.08 -3.83
N LEU A 57 -1.86 -12.25 -4.66
CA LEU A 57 -1.21 -12.72 -5.90
C LEU A 57 0.26 -13.13 -5.72
N ASP A 58 0.93 -12.68 -4.66
CA ASP A 58 2.32 -13.04 -4.38
C ASP A 58 2.48 -13.45 -2.92
N ARG A 59 3.26 -14.52 -2.69
CA ARG A 59 3.69 -14.98 -1.35
C ARG A 59 2.57 -15.03 -0.30
N VAL A 60 1.60 -15.92 -0.50
CA VAL A 60 0.52 -16.17 0.45
C VAL A 60 0.95 -17.19 1.52
N ARG A 61 0.77 -16.84 2.79
CA ARG A 61 0.86 -17.79 3.91
C ARG A 61 -0.55 -18.26 4.27
N PRO A 62 -0.83 -19.57 4.32
CA PRO A 62 -2.15 -20.09 4.68
C PRO A 62 -2.69 -19.53 6.00
N GLY A 63 -3.97 -19.17 6.02
CA GLY A 63 -4.65 -18.60 7.19
C GLY A 63 -4.25 -17.16 7.52
N ALA A 64 -3.31 -16.55 6.80
CA ALA A 64 -2.83 -15.20 7.14
C ALA A 64 -3.89 -14.14 6.84
N ALA A 65 -4.62 -14.23 5.73
CA ALA A 65 -5.65 -13.24 5.41
C ALA A 65 -6.72 -13.20 6.50
N GLU A 66 -7.19 -14.36 6.95
CA GLU A 66 -8.20 -14.52 7.99
C GLU A 66 -7.73 -13.94 9.33
N ARG A 67 -6.47 -14.22 9.72
CA ARG A 67 -5.89 -13.62 10.94
C ARG A 67 -5.71 -12.12 10.82
N GLN A 68 -5.24 -11.61 9.67
CA GLN A 68 -5.11 -10.17 9.43
C GLN A 68 -6.47 -9.46 9.54
N ILE A 69 -7.52 -10.03 8.94
CA ILE A 69 -8.89 -9.51 9.00
C ILE A 69 -9.41 -9.52 10.45
N ALA A 70 -9.21 -10.63 11.17
CA ALA A 70 -9.60 -10.75 12.58
C ALA A 70 -8.87 -9.76 13.49
N ASP A 71 -7.57 -9.53 13.25
CA ASP A 71 -6.78 -8.55 13.98
C ASP A 71 -7.35 -7.13 13.81
N LEU A 72 -7.68 -6.73 12.57
CA LEU A 72 -8.27 -5.43 12.27
C LEU A 72 -9.64 -5.25 12.94
N ALA A 73 -10.49 -6.27 12.89
CA ALA A 73 -11.79 -6.27 13.55
C ALA A 73 -11.65 -6.18 15.08
N ALA A 74 -10.69 -6.88 15.68
CA ALA A 74 -10.43 -6.85 17.12
C ALA A 74 -10.00 -5.47 17.64
N LEU A 75 -9.33 -4.67 16.79
CA LEU A 75 -8.99 -3.27 17.09
C LEU A 75 -10.17 -2.31 16.90
N GLY A 76 -11.30 -2.78 16.34
CA GLY A 76 -12.50 -2.00 16.10
C GLY A 76 -12.53 -1.27 14.76
N LEU A 77 -11.76 -1.70 13.76
CA LEU A 77 -11.84 -1.15 12.41
C LEU A 77 -13.01 -1.81 11.68
N ASP A 78 -13.97 -1.01 11.26
CA ASP A 78 -15.02 -1.41 10.34
C ASP A 78 -14.61 -1.13 8.88
N TRP A 79 -15.23 -1.83 7.94
CA TRP A 79 -15.08 -1.57 6.51
C TRP A 79 -16.42 -1.77 5.79
N ASP A 80 -16.59 -1.03 4.70
CA ASP A 80 -17.72 -1.16 3.81
C ASP A 80 -17.53 -2.40 2.90
N ALA A 81 -18.64 -2.97 2.43
CA ALA A 81 -18.58 -4.04 1.45
C ALA A 81 -17.95 -3.52 0.16
N SER A 82 -16.80 -4.09 -0.21
CA SER A 82 -16.04 -3.66 -1.39
C SER A 82 -16.82 -3.97 -2.68
N PRO A 83 -16.90 -3.05 -3.64
CA PRO A 83 -17.45 -3.35 -4.96
C PRO A 83 -16.80 -4.61 -5.56
N GLY A 84 -17.62 -5.52 -6.07
CA GLY A 84 -17.14 -6.79 -6.66
C GLY A 84 -16.62 -7.84 -5.66
N ALA A 85 -16.73 -7.60 -4.35
CA ALA A 85 -16.53 -8.63 -3.33
C ALA A 85 -17.74 -9.56 -3.24
N PRO A 86 -17.56 -10.81 -2.78
CA PRO A 86 -18.68 -11.71 -2.58
C PRO A 86 -19.60 -11.21 -1.46
N ALA A 87 -20.92 -11.36 -1.68
CA ALA A 87 -21.95 -10.96 -0.71
C ALA A 87 -22.01 -11.91 0.50
N GLU A 88 -21.61 -13.16 0.30
CA GLU A 88 -21.56 -14.21 1.32
C GLU A 88 -20.17 -14.84 1.36
N ARG A 89 -19.81 -15.41 2.50
CA ARG A 89 -18.55 -16.13 2.64
C ARG A 89 -18.53 -17.33 1.69
N ILE A 90 -17.44 -17.50 0.95
CA ILE A 90 -17.29 -18.63 0.03
C ILE A 90 -16.58 -19.78 0.76
N GLU A 91 -17.25 -20.93 0.88
CA GLU A 91 -16.67 -22.18 1.41
C GLU A 91 -16.43 -23.19 0.26
N GLY A 92 -15.33 -23.95 0.31
CA GLY A 92 -15.19 -25.20 -0.45
C GLY A 92 -14.86 -25.13 -1.95
N SER A 93 -13.98 -24.24 -2.41
CA SER A 93 -13.35 -24.42 -3.74
C SER A 93 -11.84 -24.62 -3.59
N GLU A 94 -11.27 -25.45 -4.47
CA GLU A 94 -9.84 -25.84 -4.52
C GLU A 94 -8.85 -24.64 -4.60
N SER A 95 -9.36 -23.40 -4.73
CA SER A 95 -8.58 -22.16 -4.72
C SER A 95 -9.20 -21.00 -3.89
N THR A 96 -10.36 -21.18 -3.24
CA THR A 96 -11.09 -20.09 -2.56
C THR A 96 -11.68 -20.45 -1.19
N GLU A 97 -11.12 -21.40 -0.46
CA GLU A 97 -11.43 -21.52 0.97
C GLU A 97 -11.04 -20.21 1.69
N GLY A 98 -11.94 -19.65 2.50
CA GLY A 98 -11.59 -18.59 3.46
C GLY A 98 -11.72 -17.14 3.00
N LYS A 99 -12.38 -16.86 1.86
CA LYS A 99 -12.62 -15.47 1.42
C LYS A 99 -13.77 -14.83 2.21
N GLU A 100 -13.46 -13.78 2.96
CA GLU A 100 -14.39 -13.02 3.79
C GLU A 100 -15.38 -12.21 2.95
N ALA A 101 -16.65 -12.17 3.37
CA ALA A 101 -17.68 -11.39 2.70
C ALA A 101 -17.35 -9.88 2.76
N GLY A 102 -17.64 -9.15 1.69
CA GLY A 102 -17.36 -7.72 1.60
C GLY A 102 -15.87 -7.34 1.47
N VAL A 103 -14.94 -8.31 1.48
CA VAL A 103 -13.50 -8.09 1.25
C VAL A 103 -13.14 -8.42 -0.19
N LEU A 104 -12.41 -7.54 -0.87
CA LEU A 104 -11.93 -7.79 -2.23
C LEU A 104 -10.64 -8.63 -2.19
N TYR A 105 -10.55 -9.66 -3.03
CA TYR A 105 -9.34 -10.49 -3.18
C TYR A 105 -8.78 -10.34 -4.58
N GLN A 106 -7.50 -10.04 -4.71
CA GLN A 106 -6.87 -9.83 -6.03
C GLN A 106 -6.92 -11.08 -6.92
N SER A 107 -6.87 -12.27 -6.34
CA SER A 107 -7.03 -13.55 -7.04
C SER A 107 -8.41 -13.72 -7.72
N THR A 108 -9.42 -12.92 -7.35
CA THR A 108 -10.74 -12.90 -8.02
C THR A 108 -10.81 -11.92 -9.20
N ARG A 109 -9.74 -11.16 -9.44
CA ARG A 109 -9.70 -10.04 -10.38
C ARG A 109 -8.77 -10.27 -11.58
N LEU A 110 -8.32 -11.51 -11.80
CA LEU A 110 -7.37 -11.87 -12.87
C LEU A 110 -7.81 -11.38 -14.27
N ALA A 111 -9.10 -11.49 -14.60
CA ALA A 111 -9.62 -11.04 -15.89
C ALA A 111 -9.51 -9.51 -16.08
N ALA A 112 -9.63 -8.72 -15.00
CA ALA A 112 -9.48 -7.27 -15.07
C ALA A 112 -8.03 -6.87 -15.35
N TYR A 113 -7.05 -7.58 -14.77
CA TYR A 113 -5.64 -7.35 -15.05
C TYR A 113 -5.26 -7.77 -16.46
N GLU A 114 -5.81 -8.88 -16.96
CA GLU A 114 -5.63 -9.32 -18.34
C GLU A 114 -6.13 -8.24 -19.31
N GLN A 115 -7.32 -7.70 -19.08
CA GLN A 115 -7.91 -6.64 -19.90
C GLN A 115 -7.04 -5.37 -19.90
N ALA A 116 -6.54 -4.95 -18.73
CA ALA A 116 -5.65 -3.79 -18.64
C ALA A 116 -4.34 -4.01 -19.42
N VAL A 117 -3.75 -5.21 -19.36
CA VAL A 117 -2.57 -5.56 -20.16
C VAL A 117 -2.89 -5.60 -21.65
N ALA A 118 -4.07 -6.08 -22.05
CA ALA A 118 -4.52 -6.09 -23.43
C ALA A 118 -4.66 -4.67 -23.99
N GLN A 119 -5.28 -3.74 -23.25
CA GLN A 119 -5.39 -2.33 -23.62
C GLN A 119 -4.01 -1.69 -23.84
N LEU A 120 -3.07 -1.89 -22.91
CA LEU A 120 -1.70 -1.38 -23.06
C LEU A 120 -0.97 -2.01 -24.25
N ARG A 121 -1.25 -3.28 -24.55
CA ARG A 121 -0.66 -3.99 -25.69
C ARG A 121 -1.19 -3.44 -27.02
N GLU A 122 -2.49 -3.18 -27.12
CA GLU A 122 -3.12 -2.53 -28.28
C GLU A 122 -2.55 -1.13 -28.53
N ALA A 123 -2.20 -0.42 -27.45
CA ALA A 123 -1.50 0.86 -27.52
C ALA A 123 0.02 0.76 -27.82
N ASN A 124 0.57 -0.43 -28.07
CA ASN A 124 2.01 -0.69 -28.28
C ASN A 124 2.92 -0.34 -27.08
N LEU A 125 2.34 -0.27 -25.88
CA LEU A 125 3.03 0.09 -24.64
C LEU A 125 3.56 -1.12 -23.85
N VAL A 126 3.55 -2.33 -24.44
CA VAL A 126 4.00 -3.56 -23.77
C VAL A 126 5.13 -4.22 -24.56
N TYR A 127 6.11 -4.81 -23.85
CA TYR A 127 7.12 -5.66 -24.48
C TYR A 127 7.65 -6.74 -23.54
N GLU A 128 8.30 -7.74 -24.15
CA GLU A 128 8.89 -8.87 -23.45
C GLU A 128 10.28 -8.54 -22.91
N CYS A 129 10.51 -8.91 -21.66
CA CYS A 129 11.79 -8.80 -20.98
C CYS A 129 12.24 -10.18 -20.48
N PHE A 130 13.48 -10.52 -20.79
CA PHE A 130 14.11 -11.77 -20.37
C PHE A 130 15.16 -11.57 -19.28
N CYS A 131 15.34 -10.33 -18.81
CA CYS A 131 16.33 -10.00 -17.81
C CYS A 131 15.97 -10.59 -16.44
N THR A 132 16.95 -11.19 -15.76
CA THR A 132 16.80 -11.55 -14.34
C THR A 132 16.90 -10.33 -13.43
N ARG A 133 16.41 -10.44 -12.19
CA ARG A 133 16.60 -9.39 -11.17
C ARG A 133 18.08 -9.07 -10.95
N ARG A 134 18.95 -10.10 -10.97
CA ARG A 134 20.40 -9.97 -10.83
C ARG A 134 21.00 -9.16 -11.99
N GLU A 135 20.68 -9.53 -13.23
CA GLU A 135 21.16 -8.81 -14.43
C GLU A 135 20.75 -7.32 -14.41
N ILE A 136 19.54 -7.02 -13.94
CA ILE A 136 19.04 -5.64 -13.80
C ILE A 136 19.83 -4.88 -12.72
N GLN A 137 20.03 -5.48 -11.55
CA GLN A 137 20.79 -4.87 -10.46
C GLN A 137 22.22 -4.55 -10.90
N GLU A 138 22.90 -5.51 -11.51
CA GLU A 138 24.26 -5.35 -12.05
C GLU A 138 24.34 -4.21 -13.07
N ALA A 139 23.35 -4.09 -13.98
CA ALA A 139 23.29 -3.01 -14.96
C ALA A 139 22.93 -1.64 -14.38
N SER A 140 22.08 -1.59 -13.34
CA SER A 140 21.66 -0.34 -12.67
C SER A 140 22.69 0.23 -11.69
N SER A 141 23.77 -0.49 -11.43
CA SER A 141 24.86 -0.08 -10.52
C SER A 141 25.84 0.94 -11.14
N ALA A 142 25.61 1.37 -12.38
CA ALA A 142 26.44 2.36 -13.07
C ALA A 142 26.22 3.78 -12.49
N PRO A 143 27.25 4.67 -12.47
CA PRO A 143 27.24 5.95 -11.74
C PRO A 143 26.15 6.97 -12.10
N HIS A 144 25.37 6.73 -13.17
CA HIS A 144 24.35 7.63 -13.69
C HIS A 144 22.95 6.99 -13.79
N GLY A 145 22.79 5.73 -13.35
CA GLY A 145 21.50 5.07 -13.27
C GLY A 145 20.81 5.35 -11.94
N ALA A 146 19.50 5.62 -11.95
CA ALA A 146 18.72 5.58 -10.72
C ALA A 146 18.72 4.12 -10.20
N PRO A 147 19.12 3.86 -8.93
CA PRO A 147 19.19 2.51 -8.40
C PRO A 147 17.87 1.75 -8.59
N GLY A 148 17.94 0.57 -9.21
CA GLY A 148 16.77 -0.29 -9.44
C GLY A 148 15.92 0.05 -10.67
N ALA A 149 16.23 1.11 -11.42
CA ALA A 149 15.57 1.41 -12.69
C ALA A 149 15.92 0.35 -13.75
N TYR A 150 14.94 -0.04 -14.56
CA TYR A 150 15.22 -0.95 -15.67
C TYR A 150 16.10 -0.29 -16.75
N PRO A 151 17.24 -0.88 -17.14
CA PRO A 151 18.20 -0.28 -18.08
C PRO A 151 17.76 -0.32 -19.57
N GLY A 152 16.58 -0.87 -19.88
CA GLY A 152 16.09 -0.94 -21.26
C GLY A 152 16.69 -2.07 -22.11
N THR A 153 17.43 -3.02 -21.53
CA THR A 153 18.15 -4.08 -22.26
C THR A 153 17.30 -4.85 -23.27
N CYS A 154 16.03 -5.12 -22.95
CA CYS A 154 15.11 -5.86 -23.82
C CYS A 154 14.16 -4.97 -24.62
N ARG A 155 14.22 -3.64 -24.47
CA ARG A 155 13.23 -2.70 -25.01
C ARG A 155 13.14 -2.71 -26.53
N GLU A 156 14.30 -2.82 -27.17
CA GLU A 156 14.47 -2.75 -28.63
C GLU A 156 14.82 -4.11 -29.28
N LEU A 157 14.54 -5.24 -28.60
CA LEU A 157 14.82 -6.55 -29.19
C LEU A 157 14.01 -6.77 -30.47
N SER A 158 14.68 -7.26 -31.51
CA SER A 158 14.04 -7.69 -32.75
C SER A 158 13.16 -8.94 -32.54
N LYS A 159 12.27 -9.23 -33.49
CA LYS A 159 11.43 -10.44 -33.43
C LYS A 159 12.27 -11.72 -33.32
N ALA A 160 13.37 -11.81 -34.09
CA ALA A 160 14.28 -12.95 -34.06
C ALA A 160 14.97 -13.11 -32.70
N GLN A 161 15.44 -12.01 -32.11
CA GLN A 161 16.06 -12.04 -30.77
C GLN A 161 15.07 -12.43 -29.67
N ARG A 162 13.81 -11.99 -29.75
CA ARG A 162 12.77 -12.41 -28.81
C ARG A 162 12.47 -13.89 -28.94
N GLU A 163 12.34 -14.38 -30.16
CA GLU A 163 12.09 -15.80 -30.45
C GLU A 163 13.21 -16.68 -29.91
N GLU A 164 14.47 -16.32 -30.15
CA GLU A 164 15.62 -17.00 -29.56
C GLU A 164 15.57 -17.00 -28.02
N ARG A 165 15.32 -15.85 -27.39
CA ARG A 165 15.29 -15.77 -25.92
C ARG A 165 14.13 -16.52 -25.28
N ARG A 166 12.97 -16.64 -25.95
CA ARG A 166 11.85 -17.48 -25.47
C ARG A 166 12.22 -18.95 -25.36
N THR A 167 13.16 -19.44 -26.18
CA THR A 167 13.66 -20.83 -26.04
C THR A 167 14.46 -21.05 -24.76
N GLN A 168 15.02 -19.97 -24.18
CA GLN A 168 15.88 -20.05 -22.99
C GLN A 168 15.09 -19.85 -21.70
N ARG A 169 14.08 -18.95 -21.70
CA ARG A 169 13.25 -18.67 -20.53
C ARG A 169 11.94 -17.97 -20.90
N PRO A 170 10.87 -18.14 -20.08
CA PRO A 170 9.66 -17.33 -20.19
C PRO A 170 9.95 -15.83 -20.01
N PRO A 171 9.33 -14.94 -20.79
CA PRO A 171 9.46 -13.49 -20.62
C PRO A 171 8.58 -12.97 -19.49
N ALA A 172 9.05 -11.93 -18.81
CA ALA A 172 8.16 -10.98 -18.15
C ALA A 172 7.61 -9.98 -19.18
N LEU A 173 6.47 -9.35 -18.90
CA LEU A 173 5.94 -8.22 -19.66
C LEU A 173 6.24 -6.92 -18.92
N ARG A 174 6.84 -5.95 -19.62
CA ARG A 174 7.11 -4.60 -19.11
C ARG A 174 6.25 -3.56 -19.81
N LEU A 175 5.92 -2.50 -19.08
CA LEU A 175 5.45 -1.27 -19.68
C LEU A 175 6.61 -0.63 -20.45
N ARG A 176 6.34 -0.10 -21.64
CA ARG A 176 7.20 0.84 -22.35
C ARG A 176 6.79 2.24 -21.93
N ALA A 177 7.44 2.76 -20.90
CA ALA A 177 7.17 4.12 -20.46
C ALA A 177 7.67 5.12 -21.51
N GLU A 178 6.87 6.16 -21.74
CA GLU A 178 7.18 7.25 -22.68
C GLU A 178 7.72 8.50 -21.95
N CYS A 179 7.71 8.45 -20.61
CA CYS A 179 8.30 9.46 -19.74
C CYS A 179 9.25 8.80 -18.74
N THR A 180 10.22 9.58 -18.24
CA THR A 180 11.17 9.16 -17.21
C THR A 180 10.79 9.64 -15.81
N SER A 181 9.77 10.49 -15.70
CA SER A 181 9.25 10.98 -14.42
C SER A 181 7.79 11.39 -14.54
N TYR A 182 7.09 11.36 -13.42
CA TYR A 182 5.70 11.77 -13.33
C TYR A 182 5.45 12.46 -11.99
N THR A 183 4.54 13.43 -11.98
CA THR A 183 4.23 14.25 -10.81
C THR A 183 2.89 13.84 -10.22
N VAL A 184 2.86 13.70 -8.90
CA VAL A 184 1.65 13.40 -8.12
C VAL A 184 1.48 14.42 -7.01
N GLN A 185 0.25 14.51 -6.50
CA GLN A 185 -0.05 15.26 -5.28
C GLN A 185 -0.11 14.29 -4.10
N ASP A 186 0.68 14.61 -3.07
CA ASP A 186 0.61 13.98 -1.75
C ASP A 186 0.10 15.00 -0.73
N ASP A 187 -0.79 14.57 0.16
CA ASP A 187 -1.43 15.41 1.16
C ASP A 187 -0.47 15.76 2.32
N PHE A 188 0.64 15.04 2.49
CA PHE A 188 1.68 15.32 3.50
C PHE A 188 3.01 15.79 2.89
N TYR A 189 3.41 15.25 1.74
CA TYR A 189 4.66 15.60 1.04
C TYR A 189 4.48 16.69 -0.04
N GLY A 190 3.25 17.12 -0.31
CA GLY A 190 2.97 18.11 -1.34
C GLY A 190 3.15 17.56 -2.75
N THR A 191 3.60 18.42 -3.67
CA THR A 191 3.92 18.00 -5.04
C THR A 191 5.17 17.12 -5.04
N TYR A 192 5.03 15.89 -5.51
CA TYR A 192 6.12 14.92 -5.61
C TYR A 192 6.34 14.48 -7.05
N THR A 193 7.54 14.70 -7.58
CA THR A 193 7.97 14.20 -8.89
C THR A 193 8.98 13.08 -8.68
N GLY A 194 8.72 11.91 -9.25
CA GLY A 194 9.63 10.76 -9.13
C GLY A 194 9.73 9.95 -10.41
N LEU A 195 10.63 8.97 -10.39
CA LEU A 195 11.00 8.14 -11.53
C LEU A 195 9.81 7.34 -12.06
N VAL A 196 9.66 7.34 -13.37
CA VAL A 196 8.89 6.36 -14.13
C VAL A 196 9.85 5.61 -15.04
N ASP A 197 9.88 4.29 -14.92
CA ASP A 197 10.68 3.40 -15.75
C ASP A 197 9.80 2.35 -16.41
N ASP A 198 10.43 1.48 -17.20
CA ASP A 198 9.77 0.34 -17.84
C ASP A 198 9.51 -0.78 -16.80
N PHE A 199 8.62 -0.52 -15.84
CA PHE A 199 8.32 -1.48 -14.77
C PHE A 199 7.56 -2.71 -15.27
N VAL A 200 7.65 -3.80 -14.52
CA VAL A 200 7.00 -5.07 -14.83
C VAL A 200 5.48 -4.94 -14.64
N LEU A 201 4.71 -5.38 -15.63
CA LEU A 201 3.25 -5.54 -15.60
C LEU A 201 2.87 -6.99 -15.26
N VAL A 202 3.56 -7.94 -15.89
CA VAL A 202 3.37 -9.39 -15.67
C VAL A 202 4.74 -10.03 -15.48
N ARG A 203 4.91 -10.79 -14.41
CA ARG A 203 6.14 -11.52 -14.11
C ARG A 203 6.34 -12.67 -15.10
N ASN A 204 7.55 -13.21 -15.14
CA ASN A 204 7.89 -14.36 -15.99
C ASN A 204 7.17 -15.66 -15.59
N ASP A 205 6.66 -15.72 -14.36
CA ASP A 205 5.81 -16.81 -13.86
C ASP A 205 4.32 -16.58 -14.13
N GLY A 206 3.95 -15.50 -14.85
CA GLY A 206 2.56 -15.16 -15.16
C GLY A 206 1.85 -14.32 -14.10
N THR A 207 2.45 -14.08 -12.93
CA THR A 207 1.83 -13.29 -11.86
C THR A 207 1.76 -11.81 -12.24
N TYR A 208 0.59 -11.20 -12.12
CA TYR A 208 0.41 -9.75 -12.32
C TYR A 208 1.13 -8.95 -11.23
N ALA A 209 1.86 -7.91 -11.62
CA ALA A 209 2.72 -7.17 -10.72
C ALA A 209 1.96 -6.08 -9.94
N TYR A 210 2.46 -5.76 -8.73
CA TYR A 210 1.86 -4.81 -7.79
C TYR A 210 1.41 -3.47 -8.42
N ASN A 211 2.24 -2.85 -9.27
CA ASN A 211 1.89 -1.57 -9.88
C ASN A 211 0.63 -1.67 -10.75
N LEU A 212 0.45 -2.78 -11.48
CA LEU A 212 -0.73 -3.01 -12.29
C LEU A 212 -1.95 -3.31 -11.42
N THR A 213 -1.82 -4.25 -10.49
CA THR A 213 -2.96 -4.76 -9.73
C THR A 213 -3.50 -3.71 -8.77
N SER A 214 -2.62 -2.96 -8.10
CA SER A 214 -3.03 -1.86 -7.22
C SER A 214 -3.80 -0.78 -7.98
N VAL A 215 -3.31 -0.35 -9.16
CA VAL A 215 -3.95 0.72 -9.94
C VAL A 215 -5.31 0.30 -10.48
N VAL A 216 -5.40 -0.90 -11.04
CA VAL A 216 -6.65 -1.43 -11.60
C VAL A 216 -7.71 -1.60 -10.50
N ASP A 217 -7.33 -2.16 -9.35
CA ASP A 217 -8.27 -2.38 -8.25
C ASP A 217 -8.66 -1.09 -7.52
N ASP A 218 -7.71 -0.16 -7.30
CA ASP A 218 -8.01 1.13 -6.67
C ASP A 218 -9.02 1.92 -7.53
N ALA A 219 -8.89 1.90 -8.86
CA ALA A 219 -9.86 2.50 -9.76
C ALA A 219 -11.21 1.76 -9.79
N PHE A 220 -11.18 0.42 -9.78
CA PHE A 220 -12.39 -0.41 -9.81
C PHE A 220 -13.30 -0.18 -8.59
N VAL A 221 -12.72 -0.08 -7.39
CA VAL A 221 -13.48 0.18 -6.16
C VAL A 221 -13.72 1.66 -5.87
N GLY A 222 -13.17 2.56 -6.70
CA GLY A 222 -13.35 4.01 -6.56
C GLY A 222 -12.58 4.62 -5.39
N VAL A 223 -11.35 4.16 -5.13
CA VAL A 223 -10.45 4.79 -4.15
C VAL A 223 -10.09 6.20 -4.62
N GLU A 224 -10.30 7.18 -3.75
CA GLU A 224 -10.00 8.59 -3.99
C GLU A 224 -8.74 9.05 -3.25
N GLN A 225 -8.38 8.40 -2.13
CA GLN A 225 -7.21 8.72 -1.31
C GLN A 225 -6.48 7.45 -0.85
N ILE A 226 -5.20 7.35 -1.20
CA ILE A 226 -4.31 6.25 -0.80
C ILE A 226 -3.47 6.68 0.39
N VAL A 227 -3.79 6.15 1.57
CA VAL A 227 -2.95 6.27 2.78
C VAL A 227 -2.11 5.00 2.92
N ARG A 228 -0.77 5.15 2.97
CA ARG A 228 0.18 4.02 3.13
C ARG A 228 1.55 4.52 3.59
N GLY A 229 2.45 3.60 3.96
CA GLY A 229 3.81 3.94 4.39
C GLY A 229 4.60 4.74 3.34
N ASP A 230 5.40 5.70 3.79
CA ASP A 230 6.27 6.57 2.96
C ASP A 230 7.37 5.83 2.20
N ASP A 231 7.68 4.58 2.56
CA ASP A 231 8.48 3.66 1.75
C ASP A 231 7.91 3.44 0.34
N LEU A 232 6.60 3.66 0.16
CA LEU A 232 5.91 3.52 -1.11
C LEU A 232 5.71 4.84 -1.86
N LEU A 233 6.17 5.98 -1.32
CA LEU A 233 6.10 7.29 -2.00
C LEU A 233 6.75 7.24 -3.40
N PRO A 234 7.95 6.64 -3.59
CA PRO A 234 8.56 6.51 -4.92
C PRO A 234 7.78 5.65 -5.92
N SER A 235 6.77 4.89 -5.47
CA SER A 235 5.90 4.10 -6.36
C SER A 235 4.72 4.91 -6.92
N ALA A 236 4.33 6.01 -6.26
CA ALA A 236 3.15 6.79 -6.64
C ALA A 236 3.23 7.37 -8.08
N PRO A 237 4.37 7.93 -8.54
CA PRO A 237 4.53 8.38 -9.93
C PRO A 237 4.25 7.29 -10.97
N ARG A 238 4.80 6.08 -10.77
CA ARG A 238 4.57 4.93 -11.68
C ARG A 238 3.11 4.52 -11.73
N GLN A 239 2.47 4.48 -10.57
CA GLN A 239 1.07 4.08 -10.45
C GLN A 239 0.13 5.12 -11.06
N SER A 240 0.37 6.42 -10.83
CA SER A 240 -0.42 7.49 -11.43
C SER A 240 -0.22 7.60 -12.94
N TYR A 241 1.01 7.43 -13.42
CA TYR A 241 1.28 7.34 -14.86
C TYR A 241 0.54 6.16 -15.50
N LEU A 242 0.55 4.98 -14.85
CA LEU A 242 -0.21 3.83 -15.33
C LEU A 242 -1.72 4.10 -15.37
N ALA A 243 -2.26 4.74 -14.33
CA ALA A 243 -3.66 5.13 -14.28
C ALA A 243 -4.02 6.05 -15.46
N GLN A 244 -3.16 7.05 -15.76
CA GLN A 244 -3.33 7.93 -16.91
C GLN A 244 -3.37 7.15 -18.24
N LEU A 245 -2.41 6.23 -18.46
CA LEU A 245 -2.36 5.42 -19.68
C LEU A 245 -3.60 4.53 -19.87
N LEU A 246 -4.17 4.05 -18.77
CA LEU A 246 -5.38 3.23 -18.78
C LEU A 246 -6.67 4.07 -18.84
N GLY A 247 -6.58 5.40 -18.77
CA GLY A 247 -7.76 6.28 -18.71
C GLY A 247 -8.51 6.22 -17.39
N LEU A 248 -7.83 5.82 -16.30
CA LEU A 248 -8.39 5.66 -14.97
C LEU A 248 -8.23 6.93 -14.13
N THR A 249 -9.15 7.16 -13.20
CA THR A 249 -9.07 8.25 -12.23
C THR A 249 -7.82 8.10 -11.35
N GLN A 250 -7.04 9.17 -11.22
CA GLN A 250 -5.87 9.21 -10.35
C GLN A 250 -6.29 9.56 -8.91
N PRO A 251 -5.92 8.76 -7.90
CA PRO A 251 -6.19 9.09 -6.51
C PRO A 251 -5.22 10.17 -6.00
N ARG A 252 -5.58 10.82 -4.89
CA ARG A 252 -4.58 11.53 -4.06
C ARG A 252 -3.79 10.54 -3.22
N TYR A 253 -2.59 10.92 -2.83
CA TYR A 253 -1.77 10.13 -1.92
C TYR A 253 -1.63 10.82 -0.57
N ALA A 254 -1.41 10.04 0.47
CA ALA A 254 -1.08 10.51 1.80
C ALA A 254 -0.10 9.51 2.42
N HIS A 255 1.18 9.73 2.17
CA HIS A 255 2.23 8.83 2.65
C HIS A 255 2.57 9.12 4.12
N VAL A 256 2.48 8.11 4.98
CA VAL A 256 2.66 8.23 6.43
C VAL A 256 4.00 7.63 6.87
N PRO A 257 4.68 8.21 7.87
CA PRO A 257 6.00 7.75 8.26
C PRO A 257 5.96 6.36 8.87
N LEU A 258 7.01 5.56 8.65
CA LEU A 258 7.07 4.17 9.13
C LEU A 258 7.16 4.04 10.65
N ALA A 259 6.83 2.85 11.12
CA ALA A 259 7.30 2.36 12.41
C ALA A 259 8.70 1.74 12.25
N LEU A 260 9.64 2.16 13.09
CA LEU A 260 11.01 1.66 13.15
C LEU A 260 11.27 0.97 14.49
N ASN A 261 12.22 0.04 14.51
CA ASN A 261 12.80 -0.50 15.74
C ASN A 261 13.83 0.48 16.34
N GLU A 262 14.39 0.15 17.50
CA GLU A 262 15.35 1.02 18.20
C GLU A 262 16.67 1.23 17.44
N GLU A 263 17.01 0.34 16.50
CA GLU A 263 18.16 0.51 15.60
C GLU A 263 17.84 1.35 14.35
N GLY A 264 16.63 1.93 14.26
CA GLY A 264 16.19 2.74 13.12
C GLY A 264 15.88 1.93 11.86
N LYS A 265 15.72 0.60 11.96
CA LYS A 265 15.29 -0.25 10.85
C LYS A 265 13.77 -0.35 10.83
N ARG A 266 13.19 -0.54 9.65
CA ARG A 266 11.76 -0.82 9.50
C ARG A 266 11.37 -1.98 10.41
N LEU A 267 10.37 -1.73 11.26
CA LEU A 267 9.81 -2.74 12.16
C LEU A 267 9.26 -3.90 11.34
N ALA A 268 9.64 -5.11 11.72
CA ALA A 268 9.25 -6.36 11.10
C ALA A 268 9.16 -7.47 12.15
N LYS A 269 8.60 -8.61 11.78
CA LYS A 269 8.39 -9.77 12.68
C LYS A 269 9.64 -10.30 13.37
N ARG A 270 10.82 -9.98 12.85
CA ARG A 270 12.12 -10.37 13.42
C ARG A 270 12.48 -9.58 14.69
N ASP A 271 11.79 -8.48 14.94
CA ASP A 271 12.11 -7.54 16.02
C ASP A 271 11.40 -7.89 17.36
N GLY A 272 10.95 -9.15 17.52
CA GLY A 272 10.32 -9.64 18.76
C GLY A 272 8.80 -9.78 18.69
N ALA A 273 8.13 -9.58 19.82
CA ALA A 273 6.67 -9.64 19.95
C ALA A 273 6.05 -8.33 19.43
N VAL A 274 6.01 -8.18 18.10
CA VAL A 274 5.58 -6.94 17.44
C VAL A 274 4.23 -7.06 16.74
N THR A 275 3.64 -8.26 16.73
CA THR A 275 2.34 -8.53 16.11
C THR A 275 1.23 -8.58 17.14
N LEU A 276 -0.02 -8.33 16.71
CA LEU A 276 -1.16 -8.36 17.64
C LEU A 276 -1.29 -9.71 18.38
N PRO A 277 -1.19 -10.89 17.72
CA PRO A 277 -1.25 -12.16 18.43
C PRO A 277 -0.13 -12.32 19.46
N GLN A 278 1.12 -11.98 19.11
CA GLN A 278 2.27 -12.11 20.01
C GLN A 278 2.15 -11.20 21.24
N LEU A 279 1.69 -9.95 21.05
CA LEU A 279 1.49 -9.01 22.15
C LEU A 279 0.39 -9.50 23.10
N ARG A 280 -0.70 -10.07 22.54
CA ARG A 280 -1.77 -10.66 23.36
C ARG A 280 -1.32 -11.90 24.10
N GLU A 281 -0.51 -12.76 23.48
CA GLU A 281 0.11 -13.92 24.15
C GLU A 281 1.05 -13.49 25.30
N ALA A 282 1.70 -12.34 25.16
CA ALA A 282 2.51 -11.72 26.22
C ALA A 282 1.68 -11.03 27.33
N GLY A 283 0.35 -11.06 27.25
CA GLY A 283 -0.55 -10.44 28.24
C GLY A 283 -0.79 -8.95 28.03
N VAL A 284 -0.44 -8.40 26.86
CA VAL A 284 -0.74 -7.01 26.52
C VAL A 284 -2.17 -6.92 25.98
N GLU A 285 -2.99 -6.12 26.67
CA GLU A 285 -4.39 -5.90 26.30
C GLU A 285 -4.52 -4.98 25.07
N ILE A 286 -5.56 -5.21 24.25
CA ILE A 286 -5.83 -4.39 23.05
C ILE A 286 -5.89 -2.90 23.35
N PRO A 287 -6.54 -2.44 24.45
CA PRO A 287 -6.55 -1.02 24.76
C PRO A 287 -5.16 -0.41 25.01
N THR A 288 -4.23 -1.18 25.57
CA THR A 288 -2.85 -0.73 25.77
C THR A 288 -2.13 -0.58 24.41
N ILE A 289 -2.30 -1.56 23.53
CA ILE A 289 -1.74 -1.53 22.17
C ILE A 289 -2.26 -0.31 21.38
N LEU A 290 -3.56 -0.05 21.48
CA LEU A 290 -4.18 1.13 20.87
C LEU A 290 -3.69 2.44 21.50
N GLY A 291 -3.37 2.45 22.80
CA GLY A 291 -2.73 3.58 23.48
C GLY A 291 -1.35 3.91 22.88
N TRP A 292 -0.54 2.88 22.61
CA TRP A 292 0.75 3.05 21.93
C TRP A 292 0.60 3.60 20.51
N ILE A 293 -0.35 3.06 19.75
CA ILE A 293 -0.63 3.54 18.39
C ILE A 293 -1.14 4.98 18.44
N ALA A 294 -2.07 5.31 19.35
CA ALA A 294 -2.61 6.66 19.49
C ALA A 294 -1.53 7.68 19.84
N ALA A 295 -0.58 7.34 20.72
CA ALA A 295 0.57 8.19 21.04
C ALA A 295 1.54 8.39 19.87
N SER A 296 1.51 7.51 18.86
CA SER A 296 2.38 7.57 17.67
C SER A 296 1.84 8.41 16.52
N ILE A 297 0.64 8.96 16.66
CA ILE A 297 -0.06 9.77 15.66
C ILE A 297 -0.69 11.00 16.35
N PRO A 298 -1.13 12.04 15.60
CA PRO A 298 -1.70 13.25 16.19
C PRO A 298 -3.09 13.05 16.84
N VAL A 299 -3.12 12.40 17.99
CA VAL A 299 -4.31 12.25 18.85
C VAL A 299 -4.15 13.17 20.05
N TYR A 300 -5.19 13.96 20.33
CA TYR A 300 -5.16 14.97 21.40
C TYR A 300 -6.23 14.75 22.46
N ASN A 301 -5.88 15.06 23.70
CA ASN A 301 -6.81 15.10 24.81
C ASN A 301 -7.72 16.33 24.73
N ALA A 302 -8.79 16.36 25.54
CA ALA A 302 -9.73 17.48 25.59
C ALA A 302 -9.07 18.81 26.00
N ASP A 303 -7.96 18.75 26.74
CA ASP A 303 -7.15 19.91 27.12
C ASP A 303 -6.11 20.33 26.05
N GLY A 304 -6.08 19.63 24.90
CA GLY A 304 -5.17 19.89 23.80
C GLY A 304 -3.77 19.27 23.94
N SER A 305 -3.48 18.56 25.04
CA SER A 305 -2.24 17.80 25.18
C SER A 305 -2.21 16.57 24.25
N THR A 306 -1.02 16.11 23.87
CA THR A 306 -0.85 14.88 23.08
C THR A 306 -1.23 13.64 23.89
N HIS A 307 -1.80 12.64 23.24
CA HIS A 307 -2.08 11.35 23.87
C HIS A 307 -0.80 10.70 24.40
N SER A 308 -0.86 10.16 25.62
CA SER A 308 0.28 9.48 26.24
C SER A 308 0.17 7.97 26.09
N ALA A 309 1.30 7.30 25.83
CA ALA A 309 1.32 5.87 25.50
C ALA A 309 0.87 4.96 26.67
N ASP A 310 0.97 5.44 27.91
CA ASP A 310 0.51 4.75 29.13
C ASP A 310 -1.01 4.85 29.34
N VAL A 311 -1.72 5.67 28.55
CA VAL A 311 -3.17 5.82 28.62
C VAL A 311 -3.83 4.85 27.63
N PRO A 312 -4.57 3.82 28.10
CA PRO A 312 -5.24 2.87 27.23
C PRO A 312 -6.36 3.52 26.40
N VAL A 313 -6.57 3.02 25.20
CA VAL A 313 -7.61 3.48 24.27
C VAL A 313 -8.56 2.34 23.93
N PRO A 314 -9.87 2.45 24.19
CA PRO A 314 -10.77 1.28 24.16
C PRO A 314 -10.94 0.63 22.78
N ASN A 315 -10.89 1.41 21.70
CA ASN A 315 -11.03 0.95 20.31
C ASN A 315 -10.53 2.02 19.32
N ALA A 316 -10.44 1.69 18.03
CA ALA A 316 -10.05 2.64 16.98
C ALA A 316 -10.99 3.85 16.84
N ALA A 317 -12.29 3.73 17.17
CA ALA A 317 -13.22 4.86 17.11
C ALA A 317 -12.84 5.99 18.08
N ALA A 318 -12.33 5.65 19.27
CA ALA A 318 -11.81 6.63 20.21
C ALA A 318 -10.55 7.37 19.68
N ILE A 319 -9.75 6.72 18.82
CA ILE A 319 -8.65 7.38 18.09
C ILE A 319 -9.22 8.37 17.08
N LEU A 320 -10.18 7.94 16.26
CA LEU A 320 -10.81 8.77 15.22
C LEU A 320 -11.40 10.07 15.78
N GLU A 321 -12.08 10.02 16.93
CA GLU A 321 -12.69 11.20 17.57
C GLU A 321 -11.69 12.33 17.87
N ARG A 322 -10.42 11.98 18.09
CA ARG A 322 -9.37 12.87 18.59
C ARG A 322 -8.20 13.06 17.61
N PHE A 323 -8.25 12.40 16.46
CA PHE A 323 -7.22 12.41 15.44
C PHE A 323 -7.27 13.70 14.59
N ASP A 324 -6.14 14.40 14.49
CA ASP A 324 -5.97 15.59 13.65
C ASP A 324 -4.87 15.40 12.58
N PRO A 325 -5.20 14.94 11.36
CA PRO A 325 -4.22 14.74 10.29
C PRO A 325 -3.52 16.02 9.83
N ALA A 326 -4.07 17.20 10.10
CA ALA A 326 -3.40 18.46 9.78
C ALA A 326 -2.10 18.67 10.60
N ARG A 327 -1.92 17.91 11.68
CA ARG A 327 -0.75 17.95 12.56
C ARG A 327 0.16 16.73 12.41
N MET A 328 -0.01 15.96 11.32
CA MET A 328 0.81 14.77 11.05
C MET A 328 2.29 15.14 10.96
N ALA A 329 3.13 14.42 11.70
CA ALA A 329 4.57 14.53 11.61
C ALA A 329 5.11 13.73 10.41
N SER A 330 6.26 14.13 9.88
CA SER A 330 7.01 13.41 8.84
C SER A 330 7.97 12.36 9.42
N GLU A 331 8.09 12.33 10.73
CA GLU A 331 9.11 11.60 11.47
C GLU A 331 8.62 10.18 11.77
N PRO A 332 9.50 9.17 11.66
CA PRO A 332 9.15 7.79 11.95
C PRO A 332 8.77 7.60 13.42
N TRP A 333 7.84 6.69 13.66
CA TRP A 333 7.56 6.20 15.00
C TRP A 333 8.62 5.17 15.39
N VAL A 334 9.52 5.52 16.31
CA VAL A 334 10.43 4.53 16.92
C VAL A 334 9.67 3.78 18.00
N VAL A 335 9.41 2.50 17.77
CA VAL A 335 8.73 1.63 18.73
C VAL A 335 9.75 1.19 19.77
N ARG A 336 9.42 1.43 21.05
CA ARG A 336 10.29 1.19 22.21
C ARG A 336 9.58 0.29 23.21
N ASP A 337 10.36 -0.42 24.02
CA ASP A 337 9.90 -1.11 25.21
C ASP A 337 8.71 -2.09 24.98
N LEU A 338 8.80 -2.91 23.92
CA LEU A 338 7.85 -3.99 23.62
C LEU A 338 8.11 -5.26 24.44
#